data_AF-A0A3N5LVD7-F1
#
_entry.id   AF-A0A3N5LVD7-F1
#
_cell.length_a   1.000
_cell.length_b   1.000
_cell.length_c   1.000
_cell.angle_alpha   90.00
_cell.angle_beta   90.00
_cell.angle_gamma   90.00
#
_symmetry.space_group_name_H-M   'P 1'
#
loop_
_entity.id
_entity.type
_entity.pdbx_description
1 polymer ?
#
loop_
_entity_poly.entity_id
_entity_poly.type
_entity_poly.pdbx_seq_one_letter_code
_entity_poly.pdbx_strand_id
1 'polypeptide(L)'
;MIDRKGKVYFRNIFAGIVLQDEDGFSFTYDFNYLKEKNPPISLTLPLRKEAYSNNHFLPFFDGLLPEGDLLKKASHSWKVPDRDLMKLLLSVCKDSIGAVHIERIESEA
;
A
#
# COMPACT_ATOMS: atom_id res chain seq x y z
N MET A 1 -0.04 4.47 19.61
CA MET A 1 0.22 3.33 18.72
C MET A 1 -0.84 3.27 17.62
N ILE A 2 -0.51 3.82 16.46
CA ILE A 2 -1.27 3.55 15.22
C ILE A 2 -0.39 2.58 14.44
N ASP A 3 -0.76 1.30 14.47
CA ASP A 3 -0.17 0.29 13.60
C ASP A 3 -1.24 -0.09 12.57
N ARG A 4 -1.04 0.30 11.31
CA ARG A 4 -1.94 -0.04 10.20
C ARG A 4 -1.17 -0.90 9.21
N LYS A 5 -1.72 -2.07 8.89
CA LYS A 5 -1.12 -3.00 7.93
C LYS A 5 -2.10 -3.41 6.85
N GLY A 6 -1.56 -3.67 5.67
CA GLY A 6 -2.27 -4.25 4.55
C GLY A 6 -1.43 -5.32 3.87
N LYS A 7 -2.06 -6.44 3.50
CA LYS A 7 -1.50 -7.42 2.58
C LYS A 7 -1.62 -6.89 1.17
N VAL A 8 -0.51 -6.84 0.45
CA VAL A 8 -0.46 -6.43 -0.94
C VAL A 8 -0.41 -7.67 -1.81
N TYR A 9 -1.32 -7.76 -2.76
CA TYR A 9 -1.39 -8.83 -3.75
C TYR A 9 -1.05 -8.26 -5.13
N PHE A 10 -0.23 -8.98 -5.89
CA PHE A 10 0.04 -8.69 -7.30
C PHE A 10 -0.39 -9.89 -8.14
N ARG A 11 -1.34 -9.69 -9.06
CA ARG A 11 -1.96 -10.74 -9.88
C ARG A 11 -2.48 -11.92 -9.05
N ASN A 12 -3.14 -11.61 -7.94
CA ASN A 12 -3.67 -12.55 -6.94
C ASN A 12 -2.60 -13.36 -6.17
N ILE A 13 -1.32 -13.03 -6.34
CA ILE A 13 -0.22 -13.62 -5.57
C ILE A 13 0.11 -12.68 -4.42
N PHE A 14 0.22 -13.21 -3.20
CA PHE A 14 0.62 -12.43 -2.04
C PHE A 14 2.05 -11.90 -2.24
N ALA A 15 2.18 -10.58 -2.41
CA ALA A 15 3.44 -9.93 -2.74
C ALA A 15 4.18 -9.41 -1.51
N GLY A 16 3.46 -9.01 -0.46
CA GLY A 16 4.09 -8.46 0.74
C GLY A 16 3.13 -7.72 1.65
N ILE A 17 3.69 -6.99 2.60
CA ILE A 17 2.94 -6.21 3.59
C ILE A 17 3.35 -4.74 3.48
N VAL A 18 2.35 -3.86 3.38
CA VAL A 18 2.49 -2.43 3.59
C VAL A 18 2.12 -2.10 5.04
N LEU A 19 2.93 -1.27 5.69
CA LEU A 19 2.84 -0.90 7.09
C LEU A 19 2.92 0.62 7.23
N GLN A 20 2.11 1.16 8.15
CA GLN A 20 2.29 2.48 8.71
C GLN A 20 2.42 2.36 10.22
N ASP A 21 3.50 2.91 10.76
CA ASP A 21 3.80 3.00 12.18
C ASP A 21 4.18 4.44 12.57
N GLU A 22 4.81 4.62 13.72
CA GLU A 22 5.21 5.93 14.25
C GLU A 22 6.43 6.52 13.51
N ASP A 23 7.24 5.66 12.86
CA ASP A 23 8.45 6.04 12.13
C ASP A 23 8.16 6.36 10.65
N GLY A 24 7.01 5.95 10.14
CA GLY A 24 6.50 6.33 8.83
C GLY A 24 5.82 5.19 8.10
N PHE A 25 6.22 4.97 6.85
CA PHE A 25 5.66 3.94 5.98
C PHE A 25 6.71 2.94 5.59
N SER A 26 6.33 1.67 5.58
CA SER A 26 7.18 0.63 5.05
C SER A 26 6.45 -0.36 4.15
N PHE A 27 7.17 -0.95 3.21
CA PHE A 27 6.71 -2.08 2.42
C PHE A 27 7.76 -3.20 2.40
N THR A 28 7.33 -4.41 2.70
CA THR A 28 8.20 -5.59 2.75
C THR A 28 7.64 -6.67 1.86
N TYR A 29 8.44 -7.15 0.91
CA TYR A 29 8.08 -8.28 0.07
C TYR A 29 8.00 -9.58 0.88
N ASP A 30 7.05 -10.44 0.53
CA ASP A 30 6.97 -11.78 1.08
C ASP A 30 8.14 -12.66 0.60
N PHE A 31 8.63 -13.53 1.48
CA PHE A 31 9.76 -14.40 1.18
C PHE A 31 9.47 -15.37 0.01
N ASN A 32 8.26 -15.93 -0.05
CA ASN A 32 7.89 -16.85 -1.12
C ASN A 32 7.74 -16.09 -2.44
N TYR A 33 7.20 -14.86 -2.40
CA TYR A 33 7.11 -14.00 -3.57
C TYR A 33 8.48 -13.74 -4.21
N LEU A 34 9.49 -13.44 -3.38
CA LEU A 34 10.89 -13.24 -3.82
C LEU A 34 11.51 -14.52 -4.39
N LYS A 35 11.19 -15.69 -3.81
CA LYS A 35 11.75 -16.99 -4.21
C LYS A 35 11.23 -17.47 -5.56
N GLU A 36 9.96 -17.20 -5.85
CA GLU A 36 9.26 -17.67 -7.05
C GLU A 36 9.60 -16.89 -8.33
N LYS A 37 10.57 -15.95 -8.27
CA LYS A 37 10.96 -15.07 -9.41
C LYS A 37 9.79 -14.27 -9.99
N ASN A 38 8.82 -13.92 -9.15
CA ASN A 38 7.72 -13.03 -9.54
C ASN A 38 8.26 -11.63 -9.92
N PRO A 39 7.59 -10.88 -10.81
CA PRO A 39 8.00 -9.52 -11.14
C PRO A 39 7.79 -8.57 -9.93
N PRO A 40 8.54 -7.46 -9.84
CA PRO A 40 8.26 -6.44 -8.83
C PRO A 40 6.85 -5.85 -9.02
N ILE A 41 6.21 -5.44 -7.92
CA ILE A 41 4.87 -4.80 -7.98
C ILE A 41 4.93 -3.41 -8.64
N SER A 42 6.11 -2.79 -8.64
CA SER A 42 6.39 -1.49 -9.23
C SER A 42 7.85 -1.38 -9.65
N LEU A 43 8.14 -0.59 -10.67
CA LEU A 43 9.52 -0.23 -11.03
C LEU A 43 10.22 0.59 -9.93
N THR A 44 9.45 1.30 -9.10
CA THR A 44 9.97 2.06 -7.95
C THR A 44 10.17 1.21 -6.70
N LEU A 45 9.71 -0.05 -6.70
CA LEU A 45 9.86 -1.02 -5.62
C LEU A 45 10.47 -2.31 -6.18
N PRO A 46 11.76 -2.32 -6.57
CA PRO A 46 12.40 -3.54 -7.07
C PRO A 46 12.37 -4.69 -6.05
N LEU A 47 12.56 -5.93 -6.51
CA LEU A 47 12.57 -7.08 -5.60
C LEU A 47 13.79 -7.02 -4.69
N ARG A 48 13.57 -6.98 -3.38
CA ARG A 48 14.63 -7.11 -2.37
C ARG A 48 14.06 -7.65 -1.07
N LYS A 49 14.95 -8.13 -0.19
CA LYS A 49 14.57 -8.68 1.13
C LYS A 49 14.33 -7.57 2.15
N GLU A 50 15.05 -6.47 2.03
CA GLU A 50 15.01 -5.35 2.95
C GLU A 50 13.73 -4.52 2.77
N ALA A 51 13.14 -4.09 3.88
CA ALA A 51 11.96 -3.24 3.85
C ALA A 51 12.24 -1.92 3.11
N TYR A 52 11.27 -1.45 2.34
CA TYR A 52 11.21 -0.09 1.82
C TYR A 52 10.63 0.83 2.86
N SER A 53 11.47 1.44 3.69
CA SER A 53 11.03 2.40 4.71
C SER A 53 11.22 3.84 4.24
N ASN A 54 10.24 4.69 4.51
CA ASN A 54 10.30 6.12 4.23
C ASN A 54 9.40 6.88 5.22
N ASN A 55 9.82 8.08 5.60
CA ASN A 55 9.01 8.95 6.48
C ASN A 55 7.79 9.50 5.73
N HIS A 56 7.83 9.51 4.39
CA HIS A 56 6.73 9.89 3.51
C HIS A 56 6.10 8.67 2.83
N PHE A 57 4.86 8.81 2.37
CA PHE A 57 4.14 7.76 1.67
C PHE A 57 4.91 7.27 0.43
N LEU A 58 4.95 5.95 0.20
CA LEU A 58 5.71 5.40 -0.92
C LEU A 58 4.97 5.74 -2.24
N PRO A 59 5.66 6.33 -3.24
CA PRO A 59 5.02 6.86 -4.46
C PRO A 59 4.17 5.84 -5.22
N PHE A 60 4.52 4.57 -5.15
CA PHE A 60 3.72 3.50 -5.77
C PHE A 60 2.30 3.42 -5.18
N PHE A 61 2.16 3.45 -3.85
CA PHE A 61 0.84 3.36 -3.21
C PHE A 61 0.04 4.65 -3.34
N ASP A 62 0.73 5.80 -3.46
CA ASP A 62 0.08 7.08 -3.76
C ASP A 62 -0.64 7.03 -5.12
N GLY A 63 0.04 6.50 -6.15
CA GLY A 63 -0.55 6.32 -7.49
C GLY A 63 -1.65 5.24 -7.59
N LEU A 64 -1.93 4.50 -6.52
CA LEU A 64 -3.10 3.59 -6.46
C LEU A 64 -4.37 4.29 -5.97
N LEU A 65 -4.23 5.50 -5.40
CA LEU A 65 -5.36 6.26 -4.92
C LEU A 65 -6.11 6.85 -6.14
N PRO A 66 -7.47 6.87 -6.11
CA PRO A 66 -8.24 7.35 -7.25
C PRO A 66 -7.96 8.81 -7.57
N GLU A 67 -7.64 9.16 -8.81
CA GLU A 67 -7.44 10.54 -9.27
C GLU A 67 -8.67 11.06 -10.05
N GLY A 68 -9.01 12.36 -9.98
CA GLY A 68 -10.03 13.00 -10.85
C GLY A 68 -11.40 13.29 -10.21
N ASP A 69 -12.49 13.30 -11.00
CA ASP A 69 -13.81 13.82 -10.57
C ASP A 69 -14.50 12.99 -9.45
N LEU A 70 -14.16 11.70 -9.30
CA LEU A 70 -14.51 10.89 -8.11
C LEU A 70 -13.83 11.42 -6.84
N LEU A 71 -12.58 11.90 -6.99
CA LEU A 71 -11.86 12.60 -5.95
C LEU A 71 -12.51 13.97 -5.66
N LYS A 72 -12.93 14.75 -6.67
CA LYS A 72 -13.53 16.10 -6.45
C LYS A 72 -14.86 16.07 -5.67
N LYS A 73 -15.66 15.02 -5.79
CA LYS A 73 -16.87 14.85 -4.95
C LYS A 73 -16.52 14.50 -3.50
N ALA A 74 -15.36 13.89 -3.26
CA ALA A 74 -14.84 13.59 -1.92
C ALA A 74 -13.94 14.71 -1.35
N SER A 75 -13.41 15.59 -2.19
CA SER A 75 -12.37 16.56 -1.83
C SER A 75 -12.71 17.97 -2.30
N HIS A 76 -13.19 18.78 -1.37
CA HIS A 76 -13.08 20.24 -1.45
C HIS A 76 -11.84 20.75 -0.70
N SER A 77 -11.02 19.89 -0.07
CA SER A 77 -9.99 20.32 0.90
C SER A 77 -8.88 19.29 1.18
N TRP A 78 -8.20 18.73 0.18
CA TRP A 78 -7.18 17.71 0.45
C TRP A 78 -5.74 18.23 0.48
N LYS A 79 -5.38 18.77 1.66
CA LYS A 79 -4.10 18.48 2.33
C LYS A 79 -4.34 17.29 3.28
N VAL A 80 -4.44 16.08 2.73
CA VAL A 80 -4.62 14.88 3.55
C VAL A 80 -3.33 14.65 4.32
N PRO A 81 -3.35 14.66 5.67
CA PRO A 81 -2.16 14.26 6.40
C PRO A 81 -1.85 12.79 6.12
N ASP A 82 -0.58 12.41 6.03
CA ASP A 82 -0.14 11.06 5.63
C ASP A 82 -0.85 9.91 6.40
N ARG A 83 -1.27 10.16 7.64
CA ARG A 83 -2.12 9.26 8.48
C ARG A 83 -3.46 8.85 7.87
N ASP A 84 -3.97 9.63 6.94
CA ASP A 84 -5.25 9.43 6.28
C ASP A 84 -5.05 8.80 4.88
N LEU A 85 -3.85 8.85 4.30
CA LEU A 85 -3.50 8.16 3.04
C LEU A 85 -3.54 6.63 3.19
N MET A 86 -2.94 6.08 4.26
CA MET A 86 -3.02 4.64 4.52
C MET A 86 -4.47 4.19 4.78
N LYS A 87 -5.27 4.99 5.48
CA LYS A 87 -6.69 4.66 5.70
C LYS A 87 -7.44 4.59 4.39
N LEU A 88 -7.17 5.53 3.49
CA LEU A 88 -7.76 5.58 2.18
C LEU A 88 -7.33 4.36 1.35
N LEU A 89 -6.02 4.08 1.29
CA LEU A 89 -5.48 2.92 0.59
C LEU A 89 -6.18 1.61 1.02
N LEU A 90 -6.31 1.41 2.33
CA LEU A 90 -6.96 0.24 2.91
C LEU A 90 -8.49 0.21 2.71
N SER A 91 -9.13 1.32 2.36
CA SER A 91 -10.58 1.39 2.14
C SER A 91 -10.97 1.28 0.66
N VAL A 92 -10.17 1.83 -0.26
CA VAL A 92 -10.50 1.85 -1.70
C VAL A 92 -9.89 0.68 -2.48
N CYS A 93 -8.78 0.10 -2.03
CA CYS A 93 -8.07 -0.93 -2.80
C CYS A 93 -8.50 -2.36 -2.47
N LYS A 94 -9.68 -2.57 -1.87
CA LYS A 94 -10.24 -3.90 -1.62
C LYS A 94 -10.80 -4.58 -2.89
N ASP A 95 -11.19 -3.79 -3.89
CA ASP A 95 -11.80 -4.27 -5.14
C ASP A 95 -11.27 -3.44 -6.34
N SER A 96 -9.97 -3.17 -6.39
CA SER A 96 -9.39 -2.39 -7.48
C SER A 96 -9.30 -3.18 -8.80
N ILE A 97 -9.79 -2.57 -9.89
CA ILE A 97 -9.59 -3.06 -11.26
C ILE A 97 -8.11 -2.85 -11.61
N GLY A 98 -7.28 -3.88 -11.47
CA GLY A 98 -5.85 -3.79 -11.72
C GLY A 98 -5.10 -5.06 -11.35
N ALA A 99 -3.78 -5.05 -11.54
CA ALA A 99 -2.92 -6.14 -11.12
C ALA A 99 -2.63 -6.11 -9.61
N VAL A 100 -3.03 -5.07 -8.88
CA VAL A 100 -2.75 -4.92 -7.45
C VAL A 100 -4.03 -4.74 -6.65
N HIS A 101 -4.10 -5.44 -5.54
CA HIS A 101 -5.19 -5.43 -4.57
C HIS A 101 -4.59 -5.42 -3.16
N ILE A 102 -5.23 -4.72 -2.22
CA ILE A 102 -4.73 -4.57 -0.85
C ILE A 102 -5.81 -4.94 0.15
N GLU A 103 -5.49 -5.90 1.01
CA GLU A 103 -6.39 -6.33 2.09
C GLU A 103 -5.89 -5.82 3.43
N ARG A 104 -6.75 -5.11 4.14
CA ARG A 104 -6.43 -4.70 5.50
C ARG A 104 -6.18 -5.92 6.40
N ILE A 105 -5.11 -5.84 7.19
CA ILE A 105 -4.89 -6.76 8.29
C ILE A 105 -5.60 -6.17 9.50
N GLU A 106 -6.64 -6.85 9.97
CA GLU A 106 -7.24 -6.56 11.26
C GLU A 106 -6.32 -7.15 12.33
N SER A 107 -5.69 -6.29 13.13
CA SER A 107 -5.12 -6.74 14.39
C SER A 107 -6.30 -7.04 15.30
N GLU A 108 -6.58 -8.32 15.54
CA GLU A 108 -7.42 -8.74 16.67
C GLU A 108 -6.81 -8.13 17.94
N ALA A 109 -7.59 -7.27 18.60
CA ALA A 109 -7.26 -6.69 19.90
C ALA A 109 -7.63 -7.67 21.02
#